data_AF-A0A9P3GD49-F1
#
_entry.id   AF-A0A9P3GD49-F1
#
_cell.length_a   1.000
_cell.length_b   1.000
_cell.length_c   1.000
_cell.angle_alpha   90.00
_cell.angle_beta   90.00
_cell.angle_gamma   90.00
#
_symmetry.space_group_name_H-M   'P 1'
#
loop_
_entity.id
_entity.type
_entity.pdbx_description
1 polymer ?
#
loop_
_entity_poly.entity_id
_entity_poly.type
_entity_poly.pdbx_seq_one_letter_code
_entity_poly.pdbx_strand_id
1 'polypeptide(L)'
;MYSTGKDWQIHFSSVYHAEMALATLHGTLLPSVEPPFVLRLSASDKEEETLPADPLLSQFVHSDIDDHPLHSWTAQELFRYFRSAGPLVSVRTNVDIGRARRVCTVEYWDERHANYARLNAQRLGRELAPLEAPLPPFSLRTYDPWKLYCTNLGDIGSQELQRHFEEYGIVLEVSEVQAGTPNSNLFVLFGTKDEAAQAICGVRDRSVDGIAVAVRYHVPVTQSAFREDEVSSVADGATSRDASSTPGSDNASPGNRTRAQVLHEKREAKLRHVRRAAAIARRKDAEAEVACTRQTASDLQEVHETAQTQFETSRQESDAAQRTRAEADEAVVQAERALEAARERAAQASRVAAAAAERAVEAKECESDAWSRMNEALEEKQYAEAEQDKVYDETQPVLDDTADLATPEQRQEELAKSIRKMKEMRDAEEAERWEKEMRRRSEEVERQRKIREEEERAAREKQEREEREAARYNAYLAAAAAEEDRCRTRDIEKWNAADPWRWDSKSAIRRFQAVSCDFDDTTQQFCETRPLTLGNIPWPVLRTPISVTFETIQWDAVEKFCDALKQDLPTAEYKTAVEKAHRRFHPDKWRSRGLLATVLDEDLRKRLEDAGNIVSQALTPIWQASRSM
;
A
#
# COMPACT_ATOMS: atom_id res chain seq x y z
N MET A 1 15.42 14.29 36.89
CA MET A 1 14.68 13.08 37.35
C MET A 1 13.67 12.76 36.27
N TYR A 2 13.98 11.80 35.38
CA TYR A 2 13.02 11.35 34.38
C TYR A 2 11.94 10.54 35.10
N SER A 3 10.70 11.04 35.09
CA SER A 3 9.55 10.29 35.56
C SER A 3 9.48 9.01 34.75
N THR A 4 9.68 7.86 35.38
CA THR A 4 9.44 6.55 34.77
C THR A 4 7.96 6.51 34.40
N GLY A 5 7.65 6.71 33.11
CA GLY A 5 6.31 6.54 32.58
C GLY A 5 5.80 5.16 32.96
N LYS A 6 4.56 5.09 33.43
CA LYS A 6 3.89 3.80 33.58
C LYS A 6 3.29 3.46 32.23
N ASP A 7 3.78 2.41 31.61
CA ASP A 7 3.24 1.89 30.37
C ASP A 7 2.02 1.01 30.69
N TRP A 8 0.97 1.13 29.89
CA TRP A 8 -0.26 0.37 30.05
C TRP A 8 -0.53 -0.38 28.75
N GLN A 9 -0.83 -1.67 28.84
CA GLN A 9 -1.30 -2.46 27.70
C GLN A 9 -2.83 -2.54 27.73
N ILE A 10 -3.46 -2.16 26.62
CA ILE A 10 -4.92 -2.19 26.45
C ILE A 10 -5.25 -3.20 25.35
N HIS A 11 -6.01 -4.24 25.68
CA HIS A 11 -6.47 -5.23 24.72
C HIS A 11 -7.90 -4.91 24.27
N PHE A 12 -8.11 -4.88 22.95
CA PHE A 12 -9.42 -4.67 22.33
C PHE A 12 -9.97 -6.00 21.79
N SER A 13 -11.30 -6.13 21.77
CA SER A 13 -11.98 -7.32 21.26
C SER A 13 -11.87 -7.50 19.74
N SER A 14 -11.55 -6.43 19.00
CA SER A 14 -11.29 -6.51 17.56
C SER A 14 -10.31 -5.44 17.10
N VAL A 15 -9.64 -5.70 15.98
CA VAL A 15 -8.72 -4.76 15.31
C VAL A 15 -9.42 -3.44 15.01
N TYR A 16 -10.70 -3.49 14.60
CA TYR A 16 -11.50 -2.29 14.35
C TYR A 16 -11.62 -1.38 15.58
N HIS A 17 -11.84 -1.93 16.78
CA HIS A 17 -11.92 -1.13 18.00
C HIS A 17 -10.56 -0.60 18.43
N ALA A 18 -9.49 -1.38 18.24
CA ALA A 18 -8.12 -0.92 18.49
C ALA A 18 -7.78 0.27 17.58
N GLU A 19 -8.10 0.18 16.29
CA GLU A 19 -7.87 1.25 15.32
C GLU A 19 -8.72 2.48 15.61
N MET A 20 -10.00 2.29 15.94
CA MET A 20 -10.89 3.40 16.33
C MET A 20 -10.37 4.11 17.59
N ALA A 21 -9.92 3.35 18.59
CA ALA A 21 -9.33 3.92 19.81
C ALA A 21 -8.04 4.68 19.49
N LEU A 22 -7.14 4.10 18.70
CA LEU A 22 -5.92 4.76 18.25
C LEU A 22 -6.24 6.08 17.53
N ALA A 23 -7.07 6.04 16.49
CA ALA A 23 -7.38 7.21 15.68
C ALA A 23 -8.09 8.32 16.46
N THR A 24 -9.10 7.97 17.27
CA THR A 24 -9.94 8.98 17.95
C THR A 24 -9.35 9.47 19.26
N LEU A 25 -8.60 8.63 19.98
CA LEU A 25 -8.12 8.97 21.31
C LEU A 25 -6.68 9.44 21.33
N HIS A 26 -5.83 9.16 20.32
CA HIS A 26 -4.37 9.41 20.35
C HIS A 26 -3.97 10.77 20.97
N GLY A 27 -3.69 11.89 20.33
CA GLY A 27 -3.28 13.12 21.05
C GLY A 27 -4.35 13.86 21.88
N THR A 28 -5.30 13.17 22.54
CA THR A 28 -6.38 13.80 23.32
C THR A 28 -6.02 13.99 24.80
N LEU A 29 -6.53 15.06 25.42
CA LEU A 29 -6.36 15.31 26.86
C LEU A 29 -7.36 14.47 27.67
N LEU A 30 -6.89 13.80 28.70
CA LEU A 30 -7.76 13.10 29.65
C LEU A 30 -8.48 14.11 30.56
N PRO A 31 -9.82 14.22 30.49
CA PRO A 31 -10.59 15.30 31.14
C PRO A 31 -10.67 15.22 32.67
N SER A 32 -10.00 14.26 33.30
CA SER A 32 -10.11 13.98 34.75
C SER A 32 -8.76 13.74 35.43
N VAL A 33 -7.67 14.08 34.76
CA VAL A 33 -6.31 13.98 35.32
C VAL A 33 -5.77 15.40 35.49
N GLU A 34 -5.37 15.75 36.72
CA GLU A 34 -4.64 16.98 37.02
C GLU A 34 -3.19 16.62 37.37
N PRO A 35 -2.19 17.12 36.62
CA PRO A 35 -2.28 18.00 35.46
C PRO A 35 -2.84 17.29 34.20
N PRO A 36 -3.39 18.04 33.22
CA PRO A 36 -3.91 17.47 31.99
C PRO A 36 -2.87 16.59 31.30
N PHE A 37 -3.23 15.34 31.04
CA PHE A 37 -2.36 14.35 30.42
C PHE A 37 -2.78 14.13 28.97
N VAL A 38 -1.85 14.30 28.03
CA VAL A 38 -2.05 13.96 26.61
C VAL A 38 -1.86 12.46 26.46
N LEU A 39 -2.90 11.76 26.03
CA LEU A 39 -2.81 10.33 25.76
C LEU A 39 -1.83 10.10 24.59
N ARG A 40 -1.00 9.07 24.69
CA ARG A 40 -0.17 8.59 23.58
C ARG A 40 -0.44 7.12 23.42
N LEU A 41 -1.06 6.76 22.31
CA LEU A 41 -1.40 5.38 21.96
C LEU A 41 -0.45 4.89 20.88
N SER A 42 -0.05 3.62 21.00
CA SER A 42 0.93 2.96 20.15
C SER A 42 0.39 1.58 19.76
N ALA A 43 0.59 1.17 18.50
CA ALA A 43 0.21 -0.16 18.01
C ALA A 43 1.29 -1.24 18.28
N SER A 44 2.48 -0.84 18.74
CA SER A 44 3.58 -1.75 19.09
C SER A 44 4.08 -1.48 20.51
N ASP A 45 4.70 -2.51 21.10
CA ASP A 45 5.30 -2.47 22.43
C ASP A 45 6.55 -1.57 22.51
N LYS A 46 7.12 -1.16 21.38
CA LYS A 46 8.23 -0.21 21.31
C LYS A 46 7.69 1.17 20.95
N GLU A 47 7.85 2.17 21.83
CA GLU A 47 7.38 3.55 21.61
C GLU A 47 7.92 4.19 20.31
N GLU A 48 9.07 3.73 19.81
CA GLU A 48 9.82 4.40 18.75
C GLU A 48 9.27 4.20 17.31
N GLU A 49 8.30 3.30 17.09
CA GLU A 49 8.09 2.76 15.72
C GLU A 49 6.63 2.65 15.24
N THR A 50 5.69 3.41 15.81
CA THR A 50 4.27 2.98 15.78
C THR A 50 3.29 3.88 15.07
N LEU A 51 3.71 5.06 14.62
CA LEU A 51 3.02 5.80 13.57
C LEU A 51 3.97 5.87 12.37
N PRO A 52 3.46 6.01 11.13
CA PRO A 52 4.34 6.33 10.01
C PRO A 52 5.15 7.55 10.44
N ALA A 53 6.48 7.51 10.28
CA ALA A 53 7.36 8.60 10.71
C ALA A 53 6.81 9.96 10.24
N ASP A 54 6.19 9.98 9.07
CA ASP A 54 5.39 11.09 8.54
C ASP A 54 3.98 10.61 8.15
N PRO A 55 2.93 10.94 8.94
CA PRO A 55 1.56 10.76 8.49
C PRO A 55 1.36 11.53 7.19
N LEU A 56 1.13 10.80 6.10
CA LEU A 56 1.51 11.26 4.77
C LEU A 56 0.74 12.51 4.30
N LEU A 57 -0.52 12.71 4.71
CA LEU A 57 -1.33 13.85 4.29
C LEU A 57 -2.43 14.17 5.31
N SER A 58 -2.27 15.25 6.09
CA SER A 58 -3.34 15.74 6.98
C SER A 58 -4.46 16.38 6.15
N GLN A 59 -5.69 15.90 6.30
CA GLN A 59 -6.84 16.42 5.56
C GLN A 59 -7.87 17.03 6.51
N PHE A 60 -8.54 18.09 6.06
CA PHE A 60 -9.67 18.69 6.79
C PHE A 60 -10.93 18.78 5.94
N VAL A 61 -12.08 18.73 6.60
CA VAL A 61 -13.39 18.93 5.98
C VAL A 61 -13.58 20.40 5.66
N HIS A 62 -13.72 20.72 4.39
CA HIS A 62 -14.04 22.05 3.89
C HIS A 62 -15.45 22.07 3.27
N SER A 63 -16.31 22.91 3.83
CA SER A 63 -17.63 23.22 3.27
C SER A 63 -17.79 24.74 3.17
N ASP A 64 -18.53 25.18 2.16
CA ASP A 64 -19.00 26.57 2.03
C ASP A 64 -20.20 26.85 2.95
N ILE A 65 -20.81 25.80 3.49
CA ILE A 65 -21.92 25.91 4.44
C ILE A 65 -21.36 25.95 5.84
N ASP A 66 -21.64 27.07 6.47
CA ASP A 66 -21.23 27.39 7.83
C ASP A 66 -21.63 26.31 8.84
N ASP A 67 -22.89 25.84 8.82
CA ASP A 67 -23.42 24.85 9.76
C ASP A 67 -23.44 23.44 9.15
N HIS A 68 -22.28 22.98 8.66
CA HIS A 68 -22.18 21.65 8.07
C HIS A 68 -22.35 20.57 9.16
N PRO A 69 -23.22 19.54 8.97
CA PRO A 69 -23.50 18.52 10.00
C PRO A 69 -22.25 17.82 10.56
N LEU A 70 -21.25 17.60 9.71
CA LEU A 70 -19.97 16.99 10.11
C LEU A 70 -19.25 17.76 11.22
N HIS A 71 -19.47 19.07 11.39
CA HIS A 71 -18.87 19.84 12.48
C HIS A 71 -19.47 19.51 13.85
N SER A 72 -20.68 18.95 13.88
CA SER A 72 -21.35 18.50 15.12
C SER A 72 -21.06 17.03 15.46
N TRP A 73 -20.46 16.28 14.54
CA TRP A 73 -20.19 14.86 14.72
C TRP A 73 -19.06 14.63 15.71
N THR A 74 -19.17 13.53 16.44
CA THR A 74 -18.12 12.99 17.29
C THR A 74 -16.97 12.42 16.47
N ALA A 75 -15.78 12.32 17.07
CA ALA A 75 -14.63 11.68 16.43
C ALA A 75 -14.93 10.22 16.01
N GLN A 76 -15.80 9.52 16.74
CA GLN A 76 -16.22 8.15 16.42
C GLN A 76 -17.11 8.07 15.18
N GLU A 77 -18.05 9.02 15.02
CA GLU A 77 -18.90 9.11 13.83
C GLU A 77 -18.08 9.45 12.59
N LEU A 78 -17.14 10.39 12.72
CA LEU A 78 -16.19 10.71 11.66
C LEU A 78 -15.28 9.54 11.32
N PHE A 79 -14.77 8.82 12.34
CA PHE A 79 -13.98 7.60 12.11
C PHE A 79 -14.78 6.60 11.30
N ARG A 80 -16.01 6.27 11.72
CA ARG A 80 -16.88 5.35 10.96
C ARG A 80 -17.03 5.80 9.51
N TYR A 81 -17.33 7.08 9.29
CA TYR A 81 -17.55 7.66 7.97
C TYR A 81 -16.33 7.53 7.05
N PHE A 82 -15.16 7.92 7.54
CA PHE A 82 -13.94 7.99 6.74
C PHE A 82 -13.19 6.65 6.67
N ARG A 83 -13.48 5.71 7.57
CA ARG A 83 -12.82 4.40 7.64
C ARG A 83 -13.07 3.53 6.40
N SER A 84 -14.14 3.77 5.65
CA SER A 84 -14.43 3.08 4.38
C SER A 84 -13.39 3.39 3.29
N ALA A 85 -12.70 4.53 3.38
CA ALA A 85 -11.62 4.87 2.44
C ALA A 85 -10.30 4.15 2.75
N GLY A 86 -10.11 3.69 3.99
CA GLY A 86 -8.92 2.97 4.43
C GLY A 86 -8.62 3.21 5.91
N PRO A 87 -7.55 2.60 6.45
CA PRO A 87 -7.18 2.75 7.84
C PRO A 87 -6.81 4.19 8.20
N LEU A 88 -7.24 4.65 9.38
CA LEU A 88 -7.02 6.02 9.86
C LEU A 88 -5.96 6.05 10.97
N VAL A 89 -5.05 7.03 10.89
CA VAL A 89 -4.04 7.33 11.91
C VAL A 89 -4.63 8.21 13.00
N SER A 90 -5.41 9.23 12.61
CA SER A 90 -5.94 10.24 13.52
C SER A 90 -7.27 10.77 12.98
N VAL A 91 -8.23 10.96 13.89
CA VAL A 91 -9.49 11.68 13.63
C VAL A 91 -9.70 12.66 14.76
N ARG A 92 -9.77 13.95 14.43
CA ARG A 92 -9.95 15.02 15.41
C ARG A 92 -11.12 15.92 15.02
N THR A 93 -11.91 16.26 16.02
CA THR A 93 -12.98 17.25 15.94
C THR A 93 -12.50 18.55 16.57
N ASN A 94 -13.11 19.68 16.19
CA ASN A 94 -12.84 20.98 16.81
C ASN A 94 -11.37 21.42 16.73
N VAL A 95 -10.68 21.08 15.63
CA VAL A 95 -9.29 21.48 15.38
C VAL A 95 -9.26 22.90 14.86
N ASP A 96 -8.39 23.73 15.45
CA ASP A 96 -8.13 25.07 14.94
C ASP A 96 -7.07 24.99 13.83
N ILE A 97 -7.50 25.25 12.60
CA ILE A 97 -6.59 25.35 11.45
C ILE A 97 -6.32 26.80 11.04
N GLY A 98 -6.63 27.76 11.92
CA GLY A 98 -6.54 29.19 11.66
C GLY A 98 -7.67 29.73 10.78
N ARG A 99 -8.80 29.01 10.74
CA ARG A 99 -10.04 29.49 10.13
C ARG A 99 -11.00 29.97 11.20
N ALA A 100 -11.92 30.86 10.82
CA ALA A 100 -12.96 31.36 11.72
C ALA A 100 -13.71 30.24 12.46
N ARG A 101 -13.91 29.09 11.80
CA ARG A 101 -14.52 27.89 12.36
C ARG A 101 -13.47 26.82 12.60
N ARG A 102 -13.61 26.11 13.72
CA ARG A 102 -12.88 24.87 13.97
C ARG A 102 -13.40 23.79 13.03
N VAL A 103 -12.50 22.96 12.52
CA VAL A 103 -12.80 21.95 11.52
C VAL A 103 -12.57 20.55 12.06
N CYS A 104 -12.99 19.55 11.29
CA CYS A 104 -12.66 18.16 11.54
C CYS A 104 -11.46 17.79 10.67
N THR A 105 -10.48 17.09 11.23
CA THR A 105 -9.30 16.61 10.52
C THR A 105 -9.23 15.09 10.57
N VAL A 106 -8.71 14.51 9.48
CA VAL A 106 -8.51 13.08 9.29
C VAL A 106 -7.12 12.85 8.69
N GLU A 107 -6.44 11.82 9.19
CA GLU A 107 -5.14 11.37 8.70
C GLU A 107 -5.20 9.87 8.42
N TYR A 108 -4.63 9.45 7.29
CA TYR A 108 -4.60 8.04 6.87
C TYR A 108 -3.19 7.46 6.99
N TRP A 109 -3.12 6.14 7.10
CA TRP A 109 -1.84 5.40 7.09
C TRP A 109 -1.16 5.39 5.72
N ASP A 110 -1.95 5.54 4.65
CA ASP A 110 -1.49 5.47 3.27
C ASP A 110 -2.04 6.64 2.48
N GLU A 111 -1.19 7.26 1.67
CA GLU A 111 -1.54 8.34 0.75
C GLU A 111 -2.65 7.93 -0.23
N ARG A 112 -2.67 6.66 -0.67
CA ARG A 112 -3.71 6.13 -1.56
C ARG A 112 -5.09 6.20 -0.92
N HIS A 113 -5.19 5.93 0.38
CA HIS A 113 -6.45 6.04 1.13
C HIS A 113 -6.86 7.49 1.32
N ALA A 114 -5.91 8.38 1.64
CA ALA A 114 -6.17 9.82 1.73
C ALA A 114 -6.68 10.40 0.38
N ASN A 115 -6.08 9.98 -0.73
CA ASN A 115 -6.50 10.40 -2.07
C ASN A 115 -7.85 9.80 -2.47
N TYR A 116 -8.08 8.52 -2.15
CA TYR A 116 -9.37 7.88 -2.36
C TYR A 116 -10.48 8.59 -1.56
N ALA A 117 -10.23 8.90 -0.29
CA ALA A 117 -11.15 9.63 0.57
C ALA A 117 -11.46 11.01 -0.01
N ARG A 118 -10.45 11.74 -0.46
CA ARG A 118 -10.61 13.07 -1.05
C ARG A 118 -11.50 13.05 -2.29
N LEU A 119 -11.23 12.13 -3.21
CA LEU A 119 -11.98 12.00 -4.47
C LEU A 119 -13.40 11.47 -4.26
N ASN A 120 -13.63 10.70 -3.20
CA ASN A 120 -14.89 10.02 -2.95
C ASN A 120 -15.61 10.49 -1.68
N ALA A 121 -15.22 11.61 -1.07
CA ALA A 121 -15.67 12.03 0.27
C ALA A 121 -17.20 12.05 0.42
N GLN A 122 -17.93 12.48 -0.61
CA GLN A 122 -19.40 12.52 -0.63
C GLN A 122 -20.04 11.15 -0.87
N ARG A 123 -19.31 10.21 -1.45
CA ARG A 123 -19.76 8.83 -1.74
C ARG A 123 -19.57 7.90 -0.55
N LEU A 124 -18.54 8.13 0.27
CA LEU A 124 -18.24 7.29 1.45
C LEU A 124 -19.44 7.14 2.39
N GLY A 125 -20.26 8.18 2.52
CA GLY A 125 -21.44 8.18 3.39
C GLY A 125 -22.63 7.33 2.91
N ARG A 126 -22.61 6.78 1.70
CA ARG A 126 -23.73 5.99 1.18
C ARG A 126 -23.74 4.54 1.67
N GLU A 127 -22.62 4.05 2.18
CA GLU A 127 -22.45 2.65 2.62
C GLU A 127 -22.76 2.46 4.10
N LEU A 128 -22.55 3.49 4.91
CA LEU A 128 -22.86 3.48 6.33
C LEU A 128 -24.31 3.94 6.48
N ALA A 129 -25.13 3.10 7.13
CA ALA A 129 -26.54 3.22 7.47
C ALA A 129 -27.23 4.53 7.01
N PRO A 130 -28.38 4.45 6.31
CA PRO A 130 -28.99 5.58 5.63
C PRO A 130 -29.14 6.78 6.57
N LEU A 131 -28.24 7.75 6.43
CA LEU A 131 -28.44 9.07 7.00
C LEU A 131 -29.82 9.54 6.51
N GLU A 132 -30.66 10.02 7.43
CA GLU A 132 -32.03 10.43 7.11
C GLU A 132 -32.06 11.52 6.01
N ALA A 133 -30.95 12.25 5.84
CA ALA A 133 -30.74 13.19 4.76
C ALA A 133 -29.33 13.06 4.15
N PRO A 134 -29.17 13.29 2.83
CA PRO A 134 -27.85 13.38 2.20
C PRO A 134 -27.07 14.56 2.81
N LEU A 135 -25.78 14.33 3.09
CA LEU A 135 -24.90 15.40 3.58
C LEU A 135 -24.80 16.53 2.54
N PRO A 136 -24.77 17.80 2.97
CA PRO A 136 -24.48 18.90 2.07
C PRO A 136 -23.11 18.72 1.38
N PRO A 137 -22.86 19.39 0.24
CA PRO A 137 -21.58 19.29 -0.43
C PRO A 137 -20.43 19.76 0.47
N PHE A 138 -19.41 18.91 0.58
CA PHE A 138 -18.13 19.24 1.17
C PHE A 138 -16.99 18.60 0.36
N SER A 139 -15.77 19.05 0.63
CA SER A 139 -14.53 18.52 0.07
C SER A 139 -13.52 18.27 1.17
N LEU A 140 -12.63 17.29 1.00
CA LEU A 140 -11.44 17.16 1.84
C LEU A 140 -10.30 17.97 1.21
N ARG A 141 -9.65 18.81 2.01
CA ARG A 141 -8.45 19.55 1.59
C ARG A 141 -7.25 19.10 2.41
N THR A 142 -6.13 18.92 1.73
CA THR A 142 -4.86 18.59 2.39
C THR A 142 -4.24 19.87 2.92
N TYR A 143 -3.61 19.82 4.09
CA TYR A 143 -2.84 20.91 4.65
C TYR A 143 -1.52 20.40 5.21
N ASP A 144 -0.55 21.29 5.30
CA ASP A 144 0.74 21.05 5.93
C ASP A 144 0.64 21.40 7.43
N PRO A 145 0.78 20.43 8.35
CA PRO A 145 0.68 20.68 9.79
C PRO A 145 1.94 21.30 10.41
N TRP A 146 3.03 21.47 9.65
CA TRP A 146 4.27 22.14 10.08
C TRP A 146 4.40 23.55 9.52
N LYS A 147 3.77 23.84 8.38
CA LYS A 147 3.86 25.12 7.67
C LYS A 147 2.63 25.99 7.89
N LEU A 148 2.83 27.16 8.48
CA LEU A 148 1.81 28.20 8.64
C LEU A 148 1.86 29.20 7.50
N TYR A 149 0.71 29.74 7.12
CA TYR A 149 0.52 30.86 6.22
C TYR A 149 -0.05 32.03 7.00
N CYS A 150 0.70 33.13 7.02
CA CYS A 150 0.36 34.34 7.75
C CYS A 150 0.00 35.46 6.78
N THR A 151 -1.05 36.20 7.13
CA THR A 151 -1.60 37.34 6.37
C THR A 151 -1.93 38.49 7.31
N ASN A 152 -2.13 39.69 6.76
CA ASN A 152 -2.43 40.92 7.51
C ASN A 152 -1.29 41.32 8.47
N LEU A 153 -0.07 41.31 7.96
CA LEU A 153 1.14 41.51 8.77
C LEU A 153 1.58 42.98 8.84
N GLY A 154 0.92 43.89 8.12
CA GLY A 154 1.32 45.30 8.09
C GLY A 154 2.75 45.48 7.56
N ASP A 155 3.51 46.37 8.20
CA ASP A 155 4.89 46.70 7.81
C ASP A 155 5.95 45.87 8.56
N ILE A 156 5.53 44.80 9.27
CA ILE A 156 6.46 43.93 10.01
C ILE A 156 7.38 43.21 9.03
N GLY A 157 8.69 43.34 9.26
CA GLY A 157 9.69 42.58 8.52
C GLY A 157 9.74 41.11 8.92
N SER A 158 10.17 40.24 8.02
CA SER A 158 10.32 38.79 8.26
C SER A 158 11.12 38.44 9.53
N GLN A 159 12.16 39.22 9.85
CA GLN A 159 12.98 39.01 11.06
C GLN A 159 12.23 39.29 12.37
N GLU A 160 11.38 40.31 12.40
CA GLU A 160 10.61 40.66 13.60
C GLU A 160 9.52 39.62 13.84
N LEU A 161 8.88 39.17 12.78
CA LEU A 161 7.89 38.11 12.88
C LEU A 161 8.51 36.76 13.24
N GLN A 162 9.71 36.45 12.74
CA GLN A 162 10.45 35.27 13.17
C GLN A 162 10.62 35.26 14.69
N ARG A 163 11.06 36.38 15.29
CA ARG A 163 11.19 36.50 16.76
C ARG A 163 9.87 36.28 17.48
N HIS A 164 8.75 36.72 16.91
CA HIS A 164 7.43 36.47 17.47
C HIS A 164 7.03 34.99 17.42
N PHE A 165 7.40 34.26 16.37
CA PHE A 165 7.08 32.84 16.24
C PHE A 165 8.05 31.93 17.02
N GLU A 166 9.29 32.38 17.27
CA GLU A 166 10.26 31.70 18.13
C GLU A 166 9.78 31.55 19.60
N GLU A 167 8.78 32.33 20.04
CA GLU A 167 8.12 32.16 21.34
C GLU A 167 7.34 30.83 21.45
N TYR A 168 6.94 30.23 20.33
CA TYR A 168 6.09 29.03 20.30
C TYR A 168 6.83 27.75 19.91
N GLY A 169 8.08 27.85 19.45
CA GLY A 169 8.87 26.69 19.04
C GLY A 169 10.06 27.02 18.15
N ILE A 170 10.73 25.97 17.68
CA ILE A 170 11.86 26.09 16.75
C ILE A 170 11.33 26.41 15.36
N VAL A 171 11.57 27.63 14.89
CA VAL A 171 11.27 28.05 13.51
C VAL A 171 12.40 27.58 12.61
N LEU A 172 12.08 26.73 11.64
CA LEU A 172 13.03 26.19 10.66
C LEU A 172 13.22 27.13 9.47
N GLU A 173 12.14 27.71 8.97
CA GLU A 173 12.14 28.56 7.77
C GLU A 173 11.08 29.65 7.88
N VAL A 174 11.40 30.86 7.39
CA VAL A 174 10.43 31.93 7.12
C VAL A 174 10.60 32.37 5.67
N SER A 175 9.60 32.13 4.83
CA SER A 175 9.61 32.51 3.41
C SER A 175 8.55 33.55 3.10
N GLU A 176 8.98 34.69 2.53
CA GLU A 176 8.11 35.79 2.15
C GLU A 176 7.65 35.63 0.70
N VAL A 177 6.34 35.67 0.46
CA VAL A 177 5.74 35.46 -0.87
C VAL A 177 5.70 36.76 -1.68
N GLN A 178 5.45 37.89 -1.00
CA GLN A 178 5.29 39.21 -1.63
C GLN A 178 5.90 40.29 -0.74
N ALA A 179 7.21 40.51 -0.91
CA ALA A 179 7.94 41.49 -0.13
C ALA A 179 7.55 42.93 -0.45
N GLY A 180 7.43 43.77 0.59
CA GLY A 180 7.29 45.22 0.46
C GLY A 180 5.91 45.74 0.04
N THR A 181 4.86 44.93 0.19
CA THR A 181 3.48 45.41 0.04
C THR A 181 2.75 45.32 1.39
N PRO A 182 1.75 46.20 1.66
CA PRO A 182 0.95 46.13 2.89
C PRO A 182 0.11 44.83 3.00
N ASN A 183 0.06 44.03 1.94
CA ASN A 183 -0.54 42.71 1.88
C ASN A 183 0.54 41.61 1.82
N SER A 184 1.67 41.83 2.50
CA SER A 184 2.72 40.83 2.63
C SER A 184 2.13 39.55 3.21
N ASN A 185 2.46 38.44 2.56
CA ASN A 185 2.11 37.11 3.03
C ASN A 185 3.40 36.34 3.21
N LEU A 186 3.44 35.50 4.23
CA LEU A 186 4.62 34.68 4.51
C LEU A 186 4.24 33.31 5.01
N PHE A 187 5.19 32.41 4.85
CA PHE A 187 5.15 31.09 5.40
C PHE A 187 6.11 30.98 6.58
N VAL A 188 5.71 30.22 7.61
CA VAL A 188 6.54 29.89 8.76
C VAL A 188 6.53 28.38 8.94
N LEU A 189 7.70 27.75 8.88
CA LEU A 189 7.85 26.31 9.06
C LEU A 189 8.39 26.02 10.47
N PHE A 190 7.74 25.12 11.20
CA PHE A 190 8.12 24.70 12.55
C PHE A 190 8.80 23.32 12.58
N GLY A 191 9.60 23.07 13.61
CA GLY A 191 10.21 21.78 13.87
C GLY A 191 9.20 20.67 14.17
N THR A 192 8.07 21.01 14.79
CA THR A 192 7.03 20.04 15.17
C THR A 192 5.60 20.56 14.90
N LYS A 193 4.65 19.64 14.71
CA LYS A 193 3.22 19.96 14.52
C LYS A 193 2.62 20.67 15.74
N ASP A 194 3.08 20.31 16.94
CA ASP A 194 2.59 20.88 18.20
C ASP A 194 3.00 22.35 18.36
N GLU A 195 4.22 22.71 17.98
CA GLU A 195 4.70 24.10 17.97
C GLU A 195 3.89 24.96 16.99
N ALA A 196 3.62 24.45 15.78
CA ALA A 196 2.78 25.13 14.80
C ALA A 196 1.34 25.33 15.31
N ALA A 197 0.76 24.33 15.99
CA ALA A 197 -0.57 24.44 16.60
C ALA A 197 -0.61 25.48 17.74
N GLN A 198 0.44 25.52 18.58
CA GLN A 198 0.59 26.52 19.63
C GLN A 198 0.70 27.93 19.05
N ALA A 199 1.47 28.10 17.96
CA ALA A 199 1.61 29.36 17.25
C ALA A 199 0.27 29.86 16.68
N ILE A 200 -0.55 29.00 16.07
CA ILE A 200 -1.90 29.39 15.62
C ILE A 200 -2.73 29.90 16.80
N CYS A 201 -2.74 29.17 17.92
CA CYS A 201 -3.53 29.53 19.10
C CYS A 201 -3.05 30.84 19.74
N GLY A 202 -1.73 31.05 19.83
CA GLY A 202 -1.15 32.21 20.50
C GLY A 202 -1.16 33.50 19.67
N VAL A 203 -1.10 33.39 18.34
CA VAL A 203 -1.03 34.57 17.45
C VAL A 203 -2.42 35.06 17.03
N ARG A 204 -3.45 34.20 17.03
CA ARG A 204 -4.81 34.55 16.56
C ARG A 204 -5.41 35.80 17.21
N ASP A 205 -5.09 36.05 18.49
CA ASP A 205 -5.60 37.19 19.25
C ASP A 205 -4.59 38.35 19.36
N ARG A 206 -3.41 38.24 18.72
CA ARG A 206 -2.41 39.29 18.72
C ARG A 206 -2.64 40.23 17.53
N SER A 207 -2.67 41.52 17.83
CA SER A 207 -2.56 42.59 16.84
C SER A 207 -1.13 43.09 16.78
N VAL A 208 -0.58 43.24 15.58
CA VAL A 208 0.68 43.94 15.39
C VAL A 208 0.41 45.21 14.59
N ASP A 209 0.91 46.34 15.08
CA ASP A 209 0.57 47.69 14.61
C ASP A 209 -0.94 47.96 14.52
N GLY A 210 -1.70 47.35 15.43
CA GLY A 210 -3.17 47.46 15.48
C GLY A 210 -3.91 46.65 14.40
N ILE A 211 -3.19 45.86 13.59
CA ILE A 211 -3.77 44.93 12.61
C ILE A 211 -3.74 43.51 13.19
N ALA A 212 -4.90 42.84 13.20
CA ALA A 212 -5.00 41.46 13.65
C ALA A 212 -4.33 40.52 12.64
N VAL A 213 -3.29 39.81 13.09
CA VAL A 213 -2.55 38.87 12.24
C VAL A 213 -3.39 37.62 12.02
N ALA A 214 -3.64 37.26 10.77
CA ALA A 214 -4.38 36.06 10.42
C ALA A 214 -3.42 34.93 10.07
N VAL A 215 -3.32 33.94 10.96
CA VAL A 215 -2.44 32.77 10.84
C VAL A 215 -3.29 31.53 10.60
N ARG A 216 -2.91 30.70 9.62
CA ARG A 216 -3.57 29.42 9.30
C ARG A 216 -2.58 28.40 8.77
N TYR A 217 -2.92 27.12 8.78
CA TYR A 217 -2.08 26.12 8.10
C TYR A 217 -2.02 26.37 6.59
N HIS A 218 -0.87 26.08 5.99
CA HIS A 218 -0.67 26.13 4.55
C HIS A 218 -1.51 25.04 3.87
N VAL A 219 -2.25 25.43 2.83
CA VAL A 219 -3.05 24.54 2.00
C VAL A 219 -2.46 24.61 0.60
N PRO A 220 -1.71 23.58 0.15
CA PRO A 220 -1.10 23.60 -1.17
C PRO A 220 -2.18 23.64 -2.26
N VAL A 221 -1.89 24.33 -3.36
CA VAL A 221 -2.84 24.51 -4.48
C VAL A 221 -3.08 23.18 -5.21
N THR A 222 -2.04 22.36 -5.35
CA THR A 222 -2.10 21.01 -5.90
C THR A 222 -1.47 20.02 -4.92
N GLN A 223 -1.96 18.78 -4.87
CA GLN A 223 -1.33 17.76 -4.03
C GLN A 223 0.06 17.35 -4.51
N SER A 224 0.34 17.44 -5.83
CA SER A 224 1.70 17.21 -6.35
C SER A 224 2.70 18.23 -5.80
N ALA A 225 2.26 19.48 -5.60
CA ALA A 225 3.09 20.52 -4.99
C ALA A 225 3.51 20.21 -3.55
N PHE A 226 2.79 19.32 -2.84
CA PHE A 226 3.20 18.87 -1.50
C PHE A 226 4.54 18.12 -1.51
N ARG A 227 4.96 17.54 -2.64
CA ARG A 227 6.30 16.94 -2.82
C ARG A 227 7.26 17.80 -3.64
N GLU A 228 6.74 18.64 -4.52
CA GLU A 228 7.60 19.43 -5.43
C GLU A 228 8.23 20.66 -4.76
N ASP A 229 7.65 21.17 -3.66
CA ASP A 229 8.19 22.32 -2.89
C ASP A 229 9.51 22.02 -2.15
N GLU A 230 9.99 20.76 -2.13
CA GLU A 230 11.35 20.44 -1.64
C GLU A 230 12.44 20.69 -2.70
N VAL A 231 12.08 20.86 -3.98
CA VAL A 231 13.07 20.90 -5.08
C VAL A 231 12.67 21.84 -6.22
N SER A 232 12.36 23.12 -5.97
CA SER A 232 12.38 24.11 -7.07
C SER A 232 12.26 25.57 -6.61
N SER A 233 13.32 26.35 -6.78
CA SER A 233 13.21 27.81 -6.97
C SER A 233 14.27 28.28 -7.96
N VAL A 234 13.88 28.80 -9.14
CA VAL A 234 14.46 29.92 -9.92
C VAL A 234 13.76 29.97 -11.29
N ALA A 235 13.03 31.06 -11.59
CA ALA A 235 13.16 31.89 -12.82
C ALA A 235 11.89 32.72 -13.15
N ASP A 236 12.10 34.04 -13.26
CA ASP A 236 11.25 35.12 -13.82
C ASP A 236 10.95 34.93 -15.35
N GLY A 237 10.05 35.62 -16.05
CA GLY A 237 9.16 36.76 -15.80
C GLY A 237 8.76 37.46 -17.13
N ALA A 238 7.57 38.10 -17.12
CA ALA A 238 7.09 39.29 -17.87
C ALA A 238 6.87 39.31 -19.41
N THR A 239 5.71 39.84 -19.84
CA THR A 239 5.56 40.75 -21.02
C THR A 239 4.30 41.65 -20.92
N SER A 240 4.40 42.87 -21.46
CA SER A 240 3.41 43.96 -21.51
C SER A 240 3.23 44.46 -22.96
N ARG A 241 2.04 44.95 -23.36
CA ARG A 241 1.82 45.75 -24.58
C ARG A 241 0.65 46.75 -24.47
N ASP A 242 0.93 47.97 -24.95
CA ASP A 242 0.06 49.16 -25.10
C ASP A 242 -0.71 49.22 -26.44
N ALA A 243 -1.77 50.05 -26.50
CA ALA A 243 -2.58 50.37 -27.69
C ALA A 243 -2.86 51.88 -27.82
N SER A 244 -2.96 52.43 -29.05
CA SER A 244 -3.52 53.79 -29.29
C SER A 244 -4.13 54.04 -30.69
N SER A 245 -5.38 54.57 -30.66
CA SER A 245 -6.04 55.69 -31.39
C SER A 245 -6.00 55.93 -32.92
N THR A 246 -7.19 56.27 -33.50
CA THR A 246 -7.46 57.31 -34.53
C THR A 246 -8.93 57.79 -34.42
N PRO A 247 -9.29 59.07 -34.75
CA PRO A 247 -10.14 59.32 -35.94
C PRO A 247 -10.05 60.73 -36.58
N GLY A 248 -10.59 60.92 -37.79
CA GLY A 248 -10.82 62.23 -38.42
C GLY A 248 -11.90 62.19 -39.51
N SER A 249 -12.80 63.18 -39.55
CA SER A 249 -13.90 63.31 -40.52
C SER A 249 -14.16 64.78 -40.83
N ASP A 250 -14.26 65.14 -42.11
CA ASP A 250 -14.54 66.50 -42.59
C ASP A 250 -15.79 66.61 -43.50
N ASN A 251 -16.39 67.80 -43.41
CA ASN A 251 -17.63 68.31 -44.00
C ASN A 251 -17.59 68.54 -45.52
N ALA A 252 -18.77 68.56 -46.18
CA ALA A 252 -19.20 69.67 -47.07
C ALA A 252 -20.60 69.47 -47.71
N SER A 253 -21.35 70.59 -47.77
CA SER A 253 -22.63 70.88 -48.46
C SER A 253 -22.36 71.39 -49.89
N PRO A 254 -23.25 71.38 -50.93
CA PRO A 254 -24.34 72.39 -51.05
C PRO A 254 -25.50 72.09 -52.06
N GLY A 255 -26.45 73.04 -52.21
CA GLY A 255 -26.98 73.44 -53.54
C GLY A 255 -28.48 73.24 -53.84
N ASN A 256 -29.20 74.35 -54.03
CA ASN A 256 -30.66 74.47 -54.24
C ASN A 256 -31.17 74.12 -55.66
N ARG A 257 -32.31 73.43 -55.74
CA ARG A 257 -33.15 73.21 -56.95
C ARG A 257 -34.63 73.56 -56.66
N THR A 258 -35.44 73.68 -57.70
CA THR A 258 -36.85 74.15 -57.74
C THR A 258 -37.88 73.22 -57.06
N ARG A 259 -38.70 73.78 -56.16
CA ARG A 259 -39.49 73.13 -55.09
C ARG A 259 -40.37 71.91 -55.45
N ALA A 260 -40.92 71.81 -56.67
CA ALA A 260 -41.82 70.70 -57.05
C ALA A 260 -41.10 69.55 -57.78
N GLN A 261 -40.18 69.85 -58.71
CA GLN A 261 -39.26 68.86 -59.29
C GLN A 261 -38.27 68.35 -58.24
N VAL A 262 -37.85 69.21 -57.30
CA VAL A 262 -37.06 68.83 -56.13
C VAL A 262 -37.77 67.87 -55.22
N LEU A 263 -39.09 67.85 -55.09
CA LEU A 263 -39.74 66.91 -54.17
C LEU A 263 -39.79 65.49 -54.76
N HIS A 264 -40.00 65.35 -56.07
CA HIS A 264 -39.95 64.05 -56.74
C HIS A 264 -38.51 63.57 -56.93
N GLU A 265 -37.61 64.43 -57.42
CA GLU A 265 -36.17 64.11 -57.48
C GLU A 265 -35.58 63.92 -56.08
N LYS A 266 -35.99 64.66 -55.05
CA LYS A 266 -35.56 64.37 -53.66
C LYS A 266 -36.11 63.05 -53.20
N ARG A 267 -37.35 62.66 -53.52
CA ARG A 267 -37.87 61.36 -53.10
C ARG A 267 -37.14 60.23 -53.80
N GLU A 268 -36.93 60.31 -55.10
CA GLU A 268 -36.15 59.31 -55.84
C GLU A 268 -34.66 59.32 -55.48
N ALA A 269 -34.03 60.49 -55.40
CA ALA A 269 -32.65 60.61 -54.98
C ALA A 269 -32.51 60.13 -53.54
N LYS A 270 -33.43 60.44 -52.62
CA LYS A 270 -33.45 59.91 -51.25
C LYS A 270 -33.65 58.40 -51.26
N LEU A 271 -34.50 57.84 -52.12
CA LEU A 271 -34.68 56.39 -52.23
C LEU A 271 -33.42 55.71 -52.81
N ARG A 272 -32.78 56.29 -53.82
CA ARG A 272 -31.50 55.83 -54.37
C ARG A 272 -30.38 55.96 -53.33
N HIS A 273 -30.37 57.02 -52.54
CA HIS A 273 -29.41 57.24 -51.47
C HIS A 273 -29.61 56.26 -50.33
N VAL A 274 -30.86 55.93 -49.97
CA VAL A 274 -31.21 54.91 -48.98
C VAL A 274 -30.82 53.52 -49.50
N ARG A 275 -31.10 53.19 -50.77
CA ARG A 275 -30.67 51.92 -51.36
C ARG A 275 -29.15 51.79 -51.47
N ARG A 276 -28.46 52.86 -51.85
CA ARG A 276 -26.99 52.89 -51.90
C ARG A 276 -26.38 52.82 -50.51
N ALA A 277 -26.94 53.52 -49.53
CA ALA A 277 -26.53 53.43 -48.13
C ALA A 277 -26.77 52.02 -47.57
N ALA A 278 -27.92 51.40 -47.85
CA ALA A 278 -28.22 50.02 -47.45
C ALA A 278 -27.29 48.99 -48.14
N ALA A 279 -26.95 49.20 -49.41
CA ALA A 279 -26.00 48.35 -50.13
C ALA A 279 -24.57 48.50 -49.57
N ILE A 280 -24.15 49.73 -49.22
CA ILE A 280 -22.88 50.00 -48.56
C ILE A 280 -22.86 49.38 -47.16
N ALA A 281 -23.95 49.49 -46.40
CA ALA A 281 -24.08 48.87 -45.07
C ALA A 281 -23.96 47.34 -45.17
N ARG A 282 -24.73 46.69 -46.05
CA ARG A 282 -24.63 45.24 -46.29
C ARG A 282 -23.24 44.79 -46.72
N ARG A 283 -22.55 45.60 -47.54
CA ARG A 283 -21.18 45.31 -47.94
C ARG A 283 -20.22 45.42 -46.76
N LYS A 284 -20.37 46.44 -45.91
CA LYS A 284 -19.58 46.57 -44.67
C LYS A 284 -19.85 45.44 -43.69
N ASP A 285 -21.11 45.02 -43.54
CA ASP A 285 -21.49 43.89 -42.69
C ASP A 285 -20.89 42.58 -43.21
N ALA A 286 -20.95 42.33 -44.53
CA ALA A 286 -20.33 41.17 -45.15
C ALA A 286 -18.78 41.19 -45.06
N GLU A 287 -18.16 42.36 -45.23
CA GLU A 287 -16.71 42.53 -45.04
C GLU A 287 -16.31 42.28 -43.57
N ALA A 288 -17.14 42.70 -42.61
CA ALA A 288 -16.92 42.43 -41.19
C ALA A 288 -17.10 40.95 -40.84
N GLU A 289 -18.08 40.26 -41.43
CA GLU A 289 -18.28 38.81 -41.25
C GLU A 289 -17.11 38.00 -41.82
N VAL A 290 -16.61 38.36 -43.01
CA VAL A 290 -15.42 37.74 -43.60
C VAL A 290 -14.17 38.03 -42.76
N ALA A 291 -14.03 39.23 -42.20
CA ALA A 291 -12.92 39.54 -41.30
C ALA A 291 -13.00 38.72 -40.00
N CYS A 292 -14.19 38.57 -39.41
CA CYS A 292 -14.42 37.78 -38.20
C CYS A 292 -14.14 36.28 -38.41
N THR A 293 -14.60 35.71 -39.54
CA THR A 293 -14.32 34.31 -39.90
C THR A 293 -12.83 34.07 -40.16
N ARG A 294 -12.11 35.04 -40.74
CA ARG A 294 -10.66 34.95 -40.92
C ARG A 294 -9.90 35.01 -39.59
N GLN A 295 -10.33 35.88 -38.67
CA GLN A 295 -9.73 35.97 -37.34
C GLN A 295 -9.93 34.67 -36.56
N THR A 296 -11.15 34.15 -36.52
CA THR A 296 -11.46 32.88 -35.84
C THR A 296 -10.71 31.69 -36.45
N ALA A 297 -10.51 31.65 -37.76
CA ALA A 297 -9.69 30.62 -38.40
C ALA A 297 -8.20 30.75 -38.01
N SER A 298 -7.69 31.98 -37.89
CA SER A 298 -6.32 32.25 -37.42
C SER A 298 -6.14 31.82 -35.95
N ASP A 299 -7.10 32.16 -35.09
CA ASP A 299 -7.06 31.82 -33.66
C ASP A 299 -7.13 30.29 -33.47
N LEU A 300 -7.96 29.58 -34.27
CA LEU A 300 -8.03 28.12 -34.26
C LEU A 300 -6.74 27.46 -34.72
N GLN A 301 -6.05 28.06 -35.69
CA GLN A 301 -4.74 27.57 -36.15
C GLN A 301 -3.69 27.72 -35.05
N GLU A 302 -3.64 28.85 -34.35
CA GLU A 302 -2.71 29.08 -33.23
C GLU A 302 -2.97 28.11 -32.07
N VAL A 303 -4.24 27.84 -31.74
CA VAL A 303 -4.62 26.84 -30.75
C VAL A 303 -4.18 25.44 -31.17
N HIS A 304 -4.33 25.08 -32.45
CA HIS A 304 -3.89 23.79 -32.97
C HIS A 304 -2.35 23.63 -32.91
N GLU A 305 -1.60 24.66 -33.30
CA GLU A 305 -0.13 24.66 -33.22
C GLU A 305 0.35 24.56 -31.76
N THR A 306 -0.32 25.26 -30.84
CA THR A 306 -0.05 25.16 -29.39
C THR A 306 -0.37 23.76 -28.86
N ALA A 307 -1.49 23.16 -29.27
CA ALA A 307 -1.85 21.81 -28.86
C ALA A 307 -0.86 20.74 -29.40
N GLN A 308 -0.37 20.91 -30.64
CA GLN A 308 0.63 20.01 -31.22
C GLN A 308 1.97 20.08 -30.50
N THR A 309 2.44 21.30 -30.21
CA THR A 309 3.69 21.49 -29.46
C THR A 309 3.59 20.90 -28.05
N GLN A 310 2.48 21.11 -27.34
CA GLN A 310 2.23 20.48 -26.03
C GLN A 310 2.23 18.94 -26.13
N PHE A 311 1.58 18.37 -27.15
CA PHE A 311 1.57 16.93 -27.36
C PHE A 311 2.98 16.36 -27.62
N GLU A 312 3.79 17.04 -28.42
CA GLU A 312 5.18 16.66 -28.68
C GLU A 312 6.04 16.76 -27.42
N THR A 313 5.88 17.80 -26.62
CA THR A 313 6.56 17.94 -25.32
C THR A 313 6.19 16.80 -24.37
N SER A 314 4.91 16.52 -24.16
CA SER A 314 4.48 15.42 -23.29
C SER A 314 4.94 14.05 -23.80
N ARG A 315 5.05 13.87 -25.13
CA ARG A 315 5.63 12.65 -25.70
C ARG A 315 7.12 12.53 -25.38
N GLN A 316 7.88 13.61 -25.52
CA GLN A 316 9.31 13.63 -25.16
C GLN A 316 9.54 13.37 -23.68
N GLU A 317 8.70 13.94 -22.80
CA GLU A 317 8.74 13.68 -21.36
C GLU A 317 8.42 12.21 -21.02
N SER A 318 7.41 11.63 -21.68
CA SER A 318 7.09 10.20 -21.53
C SER A 318 8.24 9.30 -21.98
N ASP A 319 8.88 9.62 -23.12
CA ASP A 319 10.02 8.85 -23.64
C ASP A 319 11.23 8.98 -22.70
N ALA A 320 11.46 10.16 -22.11
CA ALA A 320 12.51 10.38 -21.11
C ALA A 320 12.23 9.58 -19.82
N ALA A 321 10.99 9.58 -19.33
CA ALA A 321 10.57 8.80 -18.17
C ALA A 321 10.67 7.28 -18.39
N GLN A 322 10.42 6.81 -19.61
CA GLN A 322 10.63 5.39 -19.95
C GLN A 322 12.12 4.99 -19.93
N ARG A 323 13.02 5.89 -20.34
CA ARG A 323 14.46 5.64 -20.26
C ARG A 323 14.96 5.59 -18.83
N THR A 324 14.56 6.56 -17.99
CA THR A 324 14.94 6.56 -16.57
C THR A 324 14.40 5.33 -15.84
N ARG A 325 13.19 4.87 -16.19
CA ARG A 325 12.65 3.61 -15.68
C ARG A 325 13.48 2.39 -16.13
N ALA A 326 13.87 2.32 -17.40
CA ALA A 326 14.70 1.23 -17.90
C ALA A 326 16.09 1.20 -17.23
N GLU A 327 16.69 2.37 -16.98
CA GLU A 327 17.95 2.51 -16.23
C GLU A 327 17.78 2.05 -14.77
N ALA A 328 16.67 2.40 -14.13
CA ALA A 328 16.35 1.94 -12.78
C ALA A 328 16.15 0.41 -12.72
N ASP A 329 15.44 -0.16 -13.69
CA ASP A 329 15.24 -1.62 -13.79
C ASP A 329 16.58 -2.34 -13.98
N GLU A 330 17.49 -1.81 -14.80
CA GLU A 330 18.85 -2.35 -14.96
C GLU A 330 19.65 -2.26 -13.66
N ALA A 331 19.55 -1.14 -12.92
CA ALA A 331 20.21 -0.97 -11.63
C ALA A 331 19.70 -1.98 -10.59
N VAL A 332 18.40 -2.28 -10.57
CA VAL A 332 17.82 -3.33 -9.70
C VAL A 332 18.41 -4.70 -10.04
N VAL A 333 18.47 -5.08 -11.31
CA VAL A 333 19.07 -6.35 -11.75
C VAL A 333 20.55 -6.44 -11.36
N GLN A 334 21.30 -5.34 -11.45
CA GLN A 334 22.69 -5.30 -10.99
C GLN A 334 22.80 -5.45 -9.46
N ALA A 335 21.91 -4.81 -8.70
CA ALA A 335 21.87 -4.94 -7.24
C ALA A 335 21.51 -6.37 -6.80
N GLU A 336 20.57 -7.03 -7.47
CA GLU A 336 20.22 -8.44 -7.21
C GLU A 336 21.41 -9.37 -7.45
N ARG A 337 22.13 -9.20 -8.56
CA ARG A 337 23.37 -9.95 -8.84
C ARG A 337 24.43 -9.71 -7.78
N ALA A 338 24.60 -8.48 -7.32
CA ALA A 338 25.54 -8.14 -6.25
C ALA A 338 25.15 -8.79 -4.91
N LEU A 339 23.85 -8.84 -4.59
CA LEU A 339 23.33 -9.49 -3.40
C LEU A 339 23.54 -11.01 -3.45
N GLU A 340 23.30 -11.64 -4.60
CA GLU A 340 23.53 -13.07 -4.81
C GLU A 340 25.01 -13.41 -4.65
N ALA A 341 25.91 -12.63 -5.27
CA ALA A 341 27.36 -12.78 -5.08
C ALA A 341 27.80 -12.58 -3.61
N ALA A 342 27.15 -11.65 -2.89
CA ALA A 342 27.41 -11.44 -1.46
C ALA A 342 26.95 -12.64 -0.61
N ARG A 343 25.79 -13.22 -0.92
CA ARG A 343 25.28 -14.44 -0.27
C ARG A 343 26.20 -15.63 -0.52
N GLU A 344 26.70 -15.80 -1.74
CA GLU A 344 27.65 -16.87 -2.07
C GLU A 344 28.97 -16.71 -1.29
N ARG A 345 29.50 -15.49 -1.19
CA ARG A 345 30.68 -15.20 -0.35
C ARG A 345 30.43 -15.47 1.12
N ALA A 346 29.26 -15.10 1.64
CA ALA A 346 28.90 -15.39 3.03
C ALA A 346 28.77 -16.90 3.29
N ALA A 347 28.17 -17.64 2.36
CA ALA A 347 28.09 -19.10 2.43
C ALA A 347 29.48 -19.75 2.37
N GLN A 348 30.38 -19.26 1.51
CA GLN A 348 31.77 -19.73 1.44
C GLN A 348 32.54 -19.43 2.75
N ALA A 349 32.38 -18.24 3.30
CA ALA A 349 32.98 -17.87 4.59
C ALA A 349 32.46 -18.75 5.73
N SER A 350 31.15 -19.05 5.74
CA SER A 350 30.54 -19.96 6.71
C SER A 350 31.10 -21.37 6.60
N ARG A 351 31.29 -21.91 5.38
CA ARG A 351 31.94 -23.22 5.16
C ARG A 351 33.38 -23.25 5.66
N VAL A 352 34.15 -22.19 5.40
CA VAL A 352 35.54 -22.08 5.90
C VAL A 352 35.58 -22.00 7.42
N ALA A 353 34.67 -21.24 8.04
CA ALA A 353 34.55 -21.14 9.49
C ALA A 353 34.15 -22.49 10.13
N ALA A 354 33.21 -23.22 9.53
CA ALA A 354 32.82 -24.55 9.98
C ALA A 354 34.00 -25.54 9.91
N ALA A 355 34.74 -25.58 8.78
CA ALA A 355 35.91 -26.43 8.65
C ALA A 355 37.03 -26.05 9.64
N ALA A 356 37.19 -24.77 9.96
CA ALA A 356 38.14 -24.32 10.98
C ALA A 356 37.70 -24.74 12.39
N ALA A 357 36.40 -24.70 12.68
CA ALA A 357 35.83 -25.16 13.94
C ALA A 357 36.01 -26.69 14.12
N GLU A 358 35.76 -27.48 13.06
CA GLU A 358 36.00 -28.93 13.07
C GLU A 358 37.48 -29.26 13.39
N ARG A 359 38.43 -28.59 12.71
CA ARG A 359 39.87 -28.76 13.02
C ARG A 359 40.23 -28.36 14.45
N ALA A 360 39.56 -27.35 15.01
CA ALA A 360 39.79 -26.94 16.39
C ALA A 360 39.25 -27.97 17.40
N VAL A 361 38.15 -28.66 17.08
CA VAL A 361 37.64 -29.79 17.86
C VAL A 361 38.60 -30.96 17.79
N GLU A 362 39.04 -31.36 16.58
CA GLU A 362 40.02 -32.44 16.39
C GLU A 362 41.34 -32.16 17.14
N ALA A 363 41.81 -30.90 17.13
CA ALA A 363 43.01 -30.51 17.86
C ALA A 363 42.84 -30.67 19.39
N LYS A 364 41.67 -30.32 19.94
CA LYS A 364 41.36 -30.50 21.36
C LYS A 364 41.22 -31.97 21.75
N GLU A 365 40.62 -32.79 20.89
CA GLU A 365 40.54 -34.23 21.10
C GLU A 365 41.94 -34.86 21.11
N CYS A 366 42.81 -34.48 20.17
CA CYS A 366 44.20 -34.92 20.15
C CYS A 366 44.98 -34.49 21.40
N GLU A 367 44.75 -33.27 21.90
CA GLU A 367 45.34 -32.78 23.16
C GLU A 367 44.83 -33.57 24.38
N SER A 368 43.52 -33.86 24.44
CA SER A 368 42.91 -34.68 25.48
C SER A 368 43.42 -36.13 25.46
N ASP A 369 43.58 -36.71 24.28
CA ASP A 369 44.14 -38.06 24.10
C ASP A 369 45.62 -38.09 24.53
N ALA A 370 46.40 -37.07 24.17
CA ALA A 370 47.78 -36.95 24.61
C ALA A 370 47.89 -36.84 26.15
N TRP A 371 46.99 -36.08 26.78
CA TRP A 371 46.93 -35.95 28.23
C TRP A 371 46.52 -37.26 28.91
N SER A 372 45.56 -37.98 28.33
CA SER A 372 45.12 -39.29 28.84
C SER A 372 46.26 -40.31 28.78
N ARG A 373 46.99 -40.39 27.66
CA ARG A 373 48.19 -41.26 27.53
C ARG A 373 49.28 -40.89 28.53
N MET A 374 49.48 -39.60 28.80
CA MET A 374 50.46 -39.14 29.78
C MET A 374 50.08 -39.58 31.20
N ASN A 375 48.79 -39.49 31.55
CA ASN A 375 48.31 -39.97 32.84
C ASN A 375 48.37 -41.49 32.97
N GLU A 376 47.98 -42.23 31.94
CA GLU A 376 48.12 -43.70 31.91
C GLU A 376 49.58 -44.12 32.12
N ALA A 377 50.53 -43.47 31.44
CA ALA A 377 51.96 -43.73 31.63
C ALA A 377 52.44 -43.36 33.05
N LEU A 378 51.84 -42.34 33.68
CA LEU A 378 52.15 -41.95 35.05
C LEU A 378 51.60 -42.95 36.06
N GLU A 379 50.38 -43.43 35.85
CA GLU A 379 49.76 -44.49 36.65
C GLU A 379 50.50 -45.81 36.51
N GLU A 380 50.89 -46.21 35.29
CA GLU A 380 51.69 -47.40 35.05
C GLU A 380 53.05 -47.32 35.77
N LYS A 381 53.68 -46.15 35.75
CA LYS A 381 54.91 -45.90 36.51
C LYS A 381 54.70 -46.03 38.01
N GLN A 382 53.62 -45.46 38.56
CA GLN A 382 53.28 -45.59 39.98
C GLN A 382 52.99 -47.03 40.36
N TYR A 383 52.32 -47.78 39.50
CA TYR A 383 52.03 -49.19 39.72
C TYR A 383 53.31 -50.03 39.70
N ALA A 384 54.22 -49.77 38.77
CA ALA A 384 55.53 -50.42 38.71
C ALA A 384 56.40 -50.10 39.94
N GLU A 385 56.36 -48.86 40.45
CA GLU A 385 57.03 -48.46 41.69
C GLU A 385 56.41 -49.18 42.92
N ALA A 386 55.08 -49.25 42.99
CA ALA A 386 54.38 -49.98 44.06
C ALA A 386 54.61 -51.51 43.99
N GLU A 387 54.78 -52.06 42.80
CA GLU A 387 55.11 -53.47 42.60
C GLU A 387 56.58 -53.76 42.96
N GLN A 388 57.50 -52.83 42.68
CA GLN A 388 58.87 -52.89 43.22
C GLN A 388 58.88 -52.86 44.76
N ASP A 389 58.05 -52.03 45.38
CA ASP A 389 57.92 -51.97 46.84
C ASP A 389 57.32 -53.27 47.42
N LYS A 390 56.34 -53.89 46.74
CA LYS A 390 55.79 -55.20 47.15
C LYS A 390 56.81 -56.34 47.01
N VAL A 391 57.62 -56.33 45.95
CA VAL A 391 58.70 -57.31 45.76
C VAL A 391 59.79 -57.13 46.84
N TYR A 392 59.97 -55.91 47.36
CA TYR A 392 60.88 -55.62 48.48
C TYR A 392 60.31 -56.07 49.84
N ASP A 393 58.98 -56.09 50.01
CA ASP A 393 58.31 -56.50 51.27
C ASP A 393 58.03 -58.01 51.33
N GLU A 394 57.85 -58.68 50.18
CA GLU A 394 57.61 -60.14 50.09
C GLU A 394 58.90 -60.99 50.01
N THR A 395 60.09 -60.37 50.03
CA THR A 395 61.39 -61.08 50.12
C THR A 395 61.93 -61.19 51.56
N GLN A 396 61.05 -61.48 52.53
CA GLN A 396 61.45 -62.23 53.72
C GLN A 396 61.26 -63.74 53.48
N PRO A 397 62.30 -64.57 53.65
CA PRO A 397 62.24 -65.97 53.28
C PRO A 397 61.60 -66.82 54.39
N VAL A 398 60.49 -67.50 54.06
CA VAL A 398 60.08 -68.71 54.78
C VAL A 398 60.43 -69.90 53.90
N LEU A 399 61.47 -70.60 54.36
CA LEU A 399 61.89 -71.94 53.94
C LEU A 399 60.70 -72.91 54.05
N ASP A 400 60.43 -73.71 53.01
CA ASP A 400 60.65 -75.16 53.07
C ASP A 400 60.21 -75.90 51.78
N ASP A 401 61.07 -76.83 51.40
CA ASP A 401 60.81 -78.15 50.81
C ASP A 401 59.77 -78.31 49.69
N THR A 402 60.26 -78.56 48.47
CA THR A 402 60.33 -79.93 47.96
C THR A 402 61.09 -79.98 46.63
N ALA A 403 62.21 -80.69 46.68
CA ALA A 403 63.05 -81.03 45.54
C ALA A 403 62.41 -82.18 44.76
N ASP A 404 62.09 -81.94 43.49
CA ASP A 404 62.01 -83.01 42.50
C ASP A 404 62.68 -82.57 41.19
N LEU A 405 63.47 -83.49 40.64
CA LEU A 405 64.56 -83.26 39.72
C LEU A 405 64.08 -82.98 38.28
N ALA A 406 64.18 -81.72 37.86
CA ALA A 406 64.43 -81.33 36.48
C ALA A 406 65.52 -80.26 36.53
N THR A 407 66.52 -80.32 35.63
CA THR A 407 67.67 -79.41 35.64
C THR A 407 67.20 -77.94 35.62
N PRO A 408 67.78 -77.05 36.44
CA PRO A 408 67.32 -75.66 36.60
C PRO A 408 67.28 -74.86 35.28
N GLU A 409 68.12 -75.24 34.31
CA GLU A 409 68.13 -74.65 32.97
C GLU A 409 66.89 -75.02 32.13
N GLN A 410 66.34 -76.24 32.28
CA GLN A 410 65.15 -76.67 31.55
C GLN A 410 63.88 -76.00 32.09
N ARG A 411 63.76 -75.82 33.41
CA ARG A 411 62.62 -75.08 34.01
C ARG A 411 62.64 -73.60 33.67
N GLN A 412 63.82 -72.97 33.67
CA GLN A 412 63.92 -71.56 33.27
C GLN A 412 63.61 -71.36 31.79
N GLU A 413 64.02 -72.28 30.91
CA GLU A 413 63.62 -72.22 29.50
C GLU A 413 62.13 -72.47 29.29
N GLU A 414 61.52 -73.41 30.01
CA GLU A 414 60.08 -73.67 29.91
C GLU A 414 59.24 -72.51 30.45
N LEU A 415 59.66 -71.88 31.57
CA LEU A 415 59.04 -70.67 32.09
C LEU A 415 59.23 -69.50 31.12
N ALA A 416 60.42 -69.31 30.55
CA ALA A 416 60.66 -68.27 29.55
C ALA A 416 59.85 -68.49 28.27
N LYS A 417 59.70 -69.74 27.82
CA LYS A 417 58.84 -70.12 26.68
C LYS A 417 57.36 -69.89 27.01
N SER A 418 56.93 -70.18 28.23
CA SER A 418 55.55 -69.93 28.70
C SER A 418 55.25 -68.43 28.82
N ILE A 419 56.18 -67.63 29.32
CA ILE A 419 56.06 -66.17 29.42
C ILE A 419 56.01 -65.55 28.03
N ARG A 420 56.86 -65.99 27.09
CA ARG A 420 56.79 -65.56 25.68
C ARG A 420 55.45 -65.92 25.06
N LYS A 421 54.95 -67.13 25.30
CA LYS A 421 53.68 -67.61 24.77
C LYS A 421 52.47 -66.87 25.36
N MET A 422 52.50 -66.53 26.65
CA MET A 422 51.46 -65.72 27.31
C MET A 422 51.48 -64.26 26.81
N LYS A 423 52.68 -63.71 26.59
CA LYS A 423 52.84 -62.37 26.02
C LYS A 423 52.34 -62.31 24.58
N GLU A 424 52.72 -63.27 23.74
CA GLU A 424 52.21 -63.38 22.37
C GLU A 424 50.68 -63.55 22.32
N MET A 425 50.09 -64.30 23.26
CA MET A 425 48.64 -64.45 23.36
C MET A 425 47.94 -63.14 23.78
N ARG A 426 48.52 -62.38 24.72
CA ARG A 426 47.98 -61.08 25.15
C ARG A 426 48.11 -60.02 24.06
N ASP A 427 49.27 -59.93 23.39
CA ASP A 427 49.51 -58.99 22.29
C ASP A 427 48.56 -59.30 21.10
N ALA A 428 48.29 -60.59 20.83
CA ALA A 428 47.33 -61.01 19.82
C ALA A 428 45.88 -60.65 20.21
N GLU A 429 45.49 -60.82 21.48
CA GLU A 429 44.16 -60.47 21.97
C GLU A 429 43.93 -58.95 21.97
N GLU A 430 44.94 -58.16 22.34
CA GLU A 430 44.90 -56.69 22.30
C GLU A 430 44.82 -56.17 20.86
N ALA A 431 45.55 -56.78 19.92
CA ALA A 431 45.45 -56.46 18.49
C ALA A 431 44.05 -56.75 17.94
N GLU A 432 43.44 -57.88 18.30
CA GLU A 432 42.07 -58.23 17.88
C GLU A 432 41.03 -57.25 18.46
N ARG A 433 41.18 -56.86 19.74
CA ARG A 433 40.31 -55.85 20.36
C ARG A 433 40.44 -54.50 19.66
N TRP A 434 41.65 -54.07 19.35
CA TRP A 434 41.92 -52.82 18.63
C TRP A 434 41.31 -52.83 17.23
N GLU A 435 41.46 -53.91 16.47
CA GLU A 435 40.88 -54.06 15.13
C GLU A 435 39.35 -54.02 15.18
N LYS A 436 38.74 -54.67 16.17
CA LYS A 436 37.28 -54.66 16.38
C LYS A 436 36.75 -53.28 16.79
N GLU A 437 37.48 -52.54 17.63
CA GLU A 437 37.17 -51.17 18.02
C GLU A 437 37.23 -50.23 16.80
N MET A 438 38.31 -50.34 16.01
CA MET A 438 38.48 -49.57 14.77
C MET A 438 37.39 -49.86 13.74
N ARG A 439 36.99 -51.13 13.58
CA ARG A 439 35.87 -51.51 12.71
C ARG A 439 34.54 -50.91 13.20
N ARG A 440 34.25 -50.99 14.51
CA ARG A 440 33.03 -50.41 15.10
C ARG A 440 32.99 -48.89 14.92
N ARG A 441 34.11 -48.19 15.11
CA ARG A 441 34.21 -46.74 14.89
C ARG A 441 33.98 -46.38 13.41
N SER A 442 34.58 -47.13 12.48
CA SER A 442 34.36 -46.93 11.04
C SER A 442 32.90 -47.12 10.64
N GLU A 443 32.23 -48.16 11.15
CA GLU A 443 30.81 -48.43 10.89
C GLU A 443 29.88 -47.37 11.50
N GLU A 444 30.23 -46.80 12.66
CA GLU A 444 29.45 -45.73 13.29
C GLU A 444 29.58 -44.41 12.52
N VAL A 445 30.81 -44.04 12.10
CA VAL A 445 31.04 -42.87 11.24
C VAL A 445 30.30 -43.02 9.91
N GLU A 446 30.30 -44.21 9.30
CA GLU A 446 29.55 -44.46 8.06
C GLU A 446 28.04 -44.35 8.28
N ARG A 447 27.51 -44.85 9.41
CA ARG A 447 26.09 -44.70 9.78
C ARG A 447 25.71 -43.24 10.00
N GLN A 448 26.51 -42.47 10.75
CA GLN A 448 26.26 -41.05 10.97
C GLN A 448 26.31 -40.26 9.67
N ARG A 449 27.26 -40.58 8.78
CA ARG A 449 27.33 -39.98 7.45
C ARG A 449 26.06 -40.27 6.63
N LYS A 450 25.56 -41.51 6.63
CA LYS A 450 24.31 -41.87 5.93
C LYS A 450 23.10 -41.12 6.48
N ILE A 451 22.97 -41.02 7.81
CA ILE A 451 21.89 -40.25 8.46
C ILE A 451 21.95 -38.78 8.04
N ARG A 452 23.13 -38.14 8.10
CA ARG A 452 23.29 -36.74 7.70
C ARG A 452 22.98 -36.51 6.21
N GLU A 453 23.40 -37.42 5.34
CA GLU A 453 23.09 -37.35 3.90
C GLU A 453 21.59 -37.53 3.61
N GLU A 454 20.89 -38.39 4.36
CA GLU A 454 19.44 -38.59 4.27
C GLU A 454 18.66 -37.37 4.80
N GLU A 455 19.06 -36.81 5.95
CA GLU A 455 18.47 -35.59 6.51
C GLU A 455 18.66 -34.39 5.56
N GLU A 456 19.84 -34.22 4.97
CA GLU A 456 20.10 -33.16 3.99
C GLU A 456 19.28 -33.35 2.71
N ARG A 457 19.07 -34.60 2.26
CA ARG A 457 18.19 -34.89 1.11
C ARG A 457 16.74 -34.58 1.43
N ALA A 458 16.25 -34.98 2.59
CA ALA A 458 14.88 -34.70 3.03
C ALA A 458 14.63 -33.19 3.23
N ALA A 459 15.62 -32.46 3.78
CA ALA A 459 15.55 -31.00 3.92
C ALA A 459 15.50 -30.29 2.56
N ARG A 460 16.32 -30.71 1.59
CA ARG A 460 16.29 -30.17 0.23
C ARG A 460 14.97 -30.45 -0.49
N GLU A 461 14.45 -31.67 -0.38
CA GLU A 461 13.15 -32.03 -0.99
C GLU A 461 12.00 -31.25 -0.37
N LYS A 462 12.03 -31.06 0.96
CA LYS A 462 11.04 -30.22 1.66
C LYS A 462 11.12 -28.76 1.22
N GLN A 463 12.33 -28.20 1.14
CA GLN A 463 12.52 -26.83 0.67
C GLN A 463 12.08 -26.65 -0.79
N GLU A 464 12.44 -27.57 -1.69
CA GLU A 464 11.98 -27.51 -3.09
C GLU A 464 10.45 -27.59 -3.20
N ARG A 465 9.82 -28.39 -2.33
CA ARG A 465 8.36 -28.48 -2.27
C ARG A 465 7.74 -27.17 -1.79
N GLU A 466 8.26 -26.57 -0.72
CA GLU A 466 7.79 -25.28 -0.19
C GLU A 466 7.98 -24.17 -1.24
N GLU A 467 9.12 -24.12 -1.93
CA GLU A 467 9.38 -23.17 -3.01
C GLU A 467 8.44 -23.37 -4.20
N ARG A 468 8.17 -24.63 -4.60
CA ARG A 468 7.21 -24.95 -5.67
C ARG A 468 5.78 -24.58 -5.29
N GLU A 469 5.37 -24.83 -4.05
CA GLU A 469 4.05 -24.43 -3.53
C GLU A 469 3.92 -22.90 -3.44
N ALA A 470 4.95 -22.19 -2.96
CA ALA A 470 4.99 -20.74 -2.93
C ALA A 470 4.95 -20.12 -4.33
N ALA A 471 5.72 -20.67 -5.28
CA ALA A 471 5.71 -20.23 -6.67
C ALA A 471 4.34 -20.45 -7.32
N ARG A 472 3.69 -21.59 -7.06
CA ARG A 472 2.32 -21.87 -7.51
C ARG A 472 1.31 -20.89 -6.92
N TYR A 473 1.42 -20.58 -5.63
CA TYR A 473 0.55 -19.61 -4.97
C TYR A 473 0.74 -18.19 -5.53
N ASN A 474 1.98 -17.75 -5.73
CA ASN A 474 2.28 -16.44 -6.34
C ASN A 474 1.77 -16.35 -7.78
N ALA A 475 1.94 -17.41 -8.58
CA ALA A 475 1.39 -17.48 -9.93
C ALA A 475 -0.13 -17.38 -9.94
N TYR A 476 -0.81 -18.04 -8.99
CA TYR A 476 -2.25 -17.93 -8.80
C TYR A 476 -2.68 -16.50 -8.44
N LEU A 477 -1.99 -15.82 -7.52
CA LEU A 477 -2.32 -14.45 -7.15
C LEU A 477 -2.20 -13.49 -8.34
N ALA A 478 -1.13 -13.62 -9.13
CA ALA A 478 -0.93 -12.83 -10.33
C ALA A 478 -2.03 -13.11 -11.38
N ALA A 479 -2.41 -14.38 -11.57
CA ALA A 479 -3.49 -14.77 -12.47
C ALA A 479 -4.86 -14.26 -11.99
N ALA A 480 -5.12 -14.28 -10.69
CA ALA A 480 -6.34 -13.74 -10.10
C ALA A 480 -6.46 -12.23 -10.32
N ALA A 481 -5.39 -11.48 -10.04
CA ALA A 481 -5.36 -10.03 -10.29
C ALA A 481 -5.59 -9.70 -11.77
N ALA A 482 -4.92 -10.42 -12.68
CA ALA A 482 -5.10 -10.24 -14.12
C ALA A 482 -6.55 -10.54 -14.58
N GLU A 483 -7.18 -11.57 -14.01
CA GLU A 483 -8.57 -11.91 -14.33
C GLU A 483 -9.58 -10.90 -13.74
N GLU A 484 -9.32 -10.37 -12.55
CA GLU A 484 -10.10 -9.27 -11.96
C GLU A 484 -10.02 -8.02 -12.84
N ASP A 485 -8.83 -7.64 -13.27
CA ASP A 485 -8.62 -6.49 -14.17
C ASP A 485 -9.27 -6.71 -15.54
N ARG A 486 -9.20 -7.93 -16.09
CA ARG A 486 -9.92 -8.29 -17.32
C ARG A 486 -11.43 -8.13 -17.15
N CYS A 487 -11.99 -8.60 -16.04
CA CYS A 487 -13.41 -8.47 -15.74
C CYS A 487 -13.81 -7.00 -15.54
N ARG A 488 -12.99 -6.21 -14.83
CA ARG A 488 -13.19 -4.79 -14.62
C ARG A 488 -13.17 -4.01 -15.94
N THR A 489 -12.16 -4.24 -16.78
CA THR A 489 -12.03 -3.60 -18.10
C THR A 489 -13.21 -3.96 -18.99
N ARG A 490 -13.56 -5.25 -19.08
CA ARG A 490 -14.76 -5.71 -19.80
C ARG A 490 -16.00 -4.95 -19.33
N ASP A 491 -16.14 -4.79 -18.00
CA ASP A 491 -17.34 -4.21 -17.42
C ASP A 491 -17.44 -2.69 -17.65
N ILE A 492 -16.31 -1.99 -17.61
CA ILE A 492 -16.19 -0.56 -17.93
C ILE A 492 -16.47 -0.32 -19.42
N GLU A 493 -15.80 -1.05 -20.32
CA GLU A 493 -15.90 -0.82 -21.77
C GLU A 493 -17.28 -1.17 -22.33
N LYS A 494 -17.86 -2.29 -21.92
CA LYS A 494 -19.12 -2.78 -22.51
C LYS A 494 -20.36 -2.12 -21.94
N TRP A 495 -20.33 -1.73 -20.67
CA TRP A 495 -21.54 -1.23 -19.98
C TRP A 495 -21.36 0.11 -19.28
N ASN A 496 -20.24 0.82 -19.50
CA ASN A 496 -19.92 2.09 -18.86
C ASN A 496 -20.03 2.01 -17.32
N ALA A 497 -19.61 0.88 -16.73
CA ALA A 497 -19.77 0.63 -15.29
C ALA A 497 -19.07 1.67 -14.40
N ALA A 498 -18.16 2.47 -14.96
CA ALA A 498 -17.49 3.58 -14.28
C ALA A 498 -18.41 4.77 -13.97
N ASP A 499 -19.56 4.91 -14.65
CA ASP A 499 -20.55 5.97 -14.41
C ASP A 499 -21.81 5.39 -13.72
N PRO A 500 -21.91 5.51 -12.37
CA PRO A 500 -23.05 4.98 -11.63
C PRO A 500 -24.39 5.58 -12.07
N TRP A 501 -24.40 6.78 -12.65
CA TRP A 501 -25.63 7.47 -13.06
C TRP A 501 -26.23 6.92 -14.35
N ARG A 502 -25.42 6.22 -15.14
CA ARG A 502 -25.87 5.54 -16.37
C ARG A 502 -26.24 4.07 -16.14
N TRP A 503 -26.03 3.56 -14.94
CA TRP A 503 -26.33 2.17 -14.61
C TRP A 503 -27.81 2.01 -14.27
N ASP A 504 -28.56 1.34 -15.15
CA ASP A 504 -29.97 1.04 -14.99
C ASP A 504 -30.25 -0.47 -14.94
N SER A 505 -31.50 -0.84 -14.62
CA SER A 505 -31.93 -2.24 -14.55
C SER A 505 -31.71 -2.99 -15.87
N LYS A 506 -31.87 -2.31 -17.01
CA LYS A 506 -31.64 -2.87 -18.35
C LYS A 506 -30.16 -3.21 -18.56
N SER A 507 -29.26 -2.34 -18.12
CA SER A 507 -27.82 -2.58 -18.17
C SER A 507 -27.41 -3.76 -17.29
N ALA A 508 -27.99 -3.87 -16.08
CA ALA A 508 -27.78 -5.01 -15.20
C ALA A 508 -28.25 -6.33 -15.84
N ILE A 509 -29.45 -6.35 -16.44
CA ILE A 509 -30.00 -7.53 -17.14
C ILE A 509 -29.13 -7.92 -18.33
N ARG A 510 -28.72 -6.96 -19.17
CA ARG A 510 -27.82 -7.22 -20.32
C ARG A 510 -26.48 -7.78 -19.88
N ARG A 511 -25.88 -7.21 -18.82
CA ARG A 511 -24.64 -7.74 -18.25
C ARG A 511 -24.84 -9.16 -17.74
N PHE A 512 -25.89 -9.40 -16.95
CA PHE A 512 -26.20 -10.73 -16.43
C PHE A 512 -26.30 -11.76 -17.57
N GLN A 513 -27.01 -11.44 -18.65
CA GLN A 513 -27.13 -12.33 -19.81
C GLN A 513 -25.78 -12.58 -20.51
N ALA A 514 -25.00 -11.52 -20.77
CA ALA A 514 -23.70 -11.64 -21.42
C ALA A 514 -22.70 -12.45 -20.59
N VAL A 515 -22.56 -12.12 -19.30
CA VAL A 515 -21.66 -12.83 -18.37
C VAL A 515 -22.16 -14.26 -18.13
N SER A 516 -23.47 -14.50 -18.18
CA SER A 516 -24.05 -15.85 -18.13
C SER A 516 -23.64 -16.73 -19.30
N CYS A 517 -23.57 -16.16 -20.51
CA CYS A 517 -23.07 -16.87 -21.68
C CYS A 517 -21.59 -17.24 -21.52
N ASP A 518 -20.75 -16.28 -21.11
CA ASP A 518 -19.33 -16.52 -20.86
C ASP A 518 -19.13 -17.59 -19.77
N PHE A 519 -19.90 -17.52 -18.69
CA PHE A 519 -19.79 -18.43 -17.54
C PHE A 519 -20.26 -19.86 -17.85
N ASP A 520 -21.29 -20.01 -18.69
CA ASP A 520 -21.79 -21.33 -19.10
C ASP A 520 -20.97 -21.96 -20.22
N ASP A 521 -20.12 -21.18 -20.89
CA ASP A 521 -19.26 -21.68 -21.95
C ASP A 521 -18.28 -22.72 -21.39
N THR A 522 -18.46 -23.97 -21.78
CA THR A 522 -17.63 -25.10 -21.34
C THR A 522 -16.19 -25.00 -21.85
N THR A 523 -15.94 -24.14 -22.85
CA THR A 523 -14.59 -23.86 -23.34
C THR A 523 -13.82 -22.93 -22.39
N GLN A 524 -14.52 -22.14 -21.56
CA GLN A 524 -13.92 -21.45 -20.43
C GLN A 524 -13.76 -22.43 -19.27
N GLN A 525 -12.72 -23.26 -19.36
CA GLN A 525 -12.26 -24.01 -18.19
C GLN A 525 -11.53 -23.04 -17.26
N PHE A 526 -12.14 -22.78 -16.10
CA PHE A 526 -11.44 -22.13 -15.00
C PHE A 526 -10.29 -23.02 -14.57
N CYS A 527 -9.12 -22.44 -14.35
CA CYS A 527 -7.89 -23.14 -13.97
C CYS A 527 -6.99 -22.19 -13.18
N GLU A 528 -5.81 -22.65 -12.76
CA GLU A 528 -4.89 -21.82 -11.95
C GLU A 528 -4.40 -20.57 -12.69
N THR A 529 -4.32 -20.60 -14.02
CA THR A 529 -3.93 -19.43 -14.83
C THR A 529 -5.09 -18.50 -15.16
N ARG A 530 -6.33 -18.93 -14.90
CA ARG A 530 -7.54 -18.12 -15.05
C ARG A 530 -8.53 -18.51 -13.95
N PRO A 531 -8.24 -18.14 -12.70
CA PRO A 531 -9.02 -18.58 -11.56
C PRO A 531 -10.39 -17.91 -11.55
N LEU A 532 -11.35 -18.53 -10.87
CA LEU A 532 -12.68 -17.95 -10.70
C LEU A 532 -12.62 -16.74 -9.76
N THR A 533 -12.93 -15.55 -10.26
CA THR A 533 -13.03 -14.31 -9.48
C THR A 533 -14.50 -13.89 -9.28
N LEU A 534 -14.76 -12.94 -8.37
CA LEU A 534 -16.11 -12.42 -8.13
C LEU A 534 -16.75 -11.84 -9.41
N GLY A 535 -15.94 -11.23 -10.28
CA GLY A 535 -16.38 -10.61 -11.54
C GLY A 535 -16.74 -11.58 -12.67
N ASN A 536 -16.33 -12.85 -12.55
CA ASN A 536 -16.66 -13.91 -13.52
C ASN A 536 -18.10 -14.40 -13.38
N ILE A 537 -18.68 -14.31 -12.18
CA ILE A 537 -19.99 -14.90 -11.88
C ILE A 537 -21.10 -13.92 -12.26
N PRO A 538 -22.14 -14.35 -13.00
CA PRO A 538 -23.25 -13.50 -13.39
C PRO A 538 -24.21 -13.30 -12.22
N TRP A 539 -23.82 -12.52 -11.21
CA TRP A 539 -24.68 -12.26 -10.04
C TRP A 539 -26.00 -11.56 -10.46
N PRO A 540 -27.18 -12.11 -10.10
CA PRO A 540 -28.47 -11.52 -10.44
C PRO A 540 -28.82 -10.38 -9.49
N VAL A 541 -28.10 -9.25 -9.57
CA VAL A 541 -28.30 -8.06 -8.75
C VAL A 541 -28.35 -6.80 -9.61
N LEU A 542 -29.06 -5.76 -9.17
CA LEU A 542 -29.19 -4.48 -9.89
C LEU A 542 -27.99 -3.52 -9.65
N ARG A 543 -27.02 -3.91 -8.83
CA ARG A 543 -25.84 -3.10 -8.50
C ARG A 543 -24.86 -3.01 -9.66
N THR A 544 -24.07 -1.94 -9.70
CA THR A 544 -22.98 -1.81 -10.69
C THR A 544 -21.93 -2.88 -10.38
N PRO A 545 -21.30 -3.51 -11.38
CA PRO A 545 -20.34 -4.59 -11.13
C PRO A 545 -19.12 -4.18 -10.32
N ILE A 546 -18.75 -2.89 -10.38
CA ILE A 546 -17.64 -2.33 -9.59
C ILE A 546 -18.02 -2.22 -8.09
N SER A 547 -19.32 -2.11 -7.79
CA SER A 547 -19.86 -2.03 -6.42
C SER A 547 -20.41 -3.35 -5.89
N VAL A 548 -20.32 -4.44 -6.64
CA VAL A 548 -20.76 -5.76 -6.17
C VAL A 548 -19.73 -6.31 -5.18
N THR A 549 -20.15 -6.49 -3.94
CA THR A 549 -19.41 -7.18 -2.89
C THR A 549 -20.25 -8.36 -2.35
N PHE A 550 -19.63 -9.27 -1.59
CA PHE A 550 -20.35 -10.42 -1.00
C PHE A 550 -21.53 -9.97 -0.13
N GLU A 551 -21.39 -8.86 0.58
CA GLU A 551 -22.42 -8.29 1.46
C GLU A 551 -23.62 -7.76 0.68
N THR A 552 -23.43 -7.37 -0.59
CA THR A 552 -24.52 -6.89 -1.45
C THR A 552 -25.27 -8.00 -2.17
N ILE A 553 -24.73 -9.23 -2.16
CA ILE A 553 -25.39 -10.42 -2.71
C ILE A 553 -26.32 -11.00 -1.63
N GLN A 554 -27.44 -10.33 -1.44
CA GLN A 554 -28.48 -10.70 -0.48
C GLN A 554 -29.73 -11.18 -1.19
N TRP A 555 -30.58 -11.87 -0.44
CA TRP A 555 -31.86 -12.39 -0.93
C TRP A 555 -32.72 -11.33 -1.60
N ASP A 556 -32.89 -10.17 -0.96
CA ASP A 556 -33.73 -9.07 -1.46
C ASP A 556 -33.18 -8.46 -2.75
N ALA A 557 -31.85 -8.44 -2.93
CA ALA A 557 -31.21 -7.96 -4.15
C ALA A 557 -31.52 -8.87 -5.35
N VAL A 558 -31.58 -10.20 -5.12
CA VAL A 558 -31.93 -11.21 -6.14
C VAL A 558 -33.41 -11.10 -6.53
N GLU A 559 -34.30 -10.92 -5.55
CA GLU A 559 -35.73 -10.71 -5.82
C GLU A 559 -35.96 -9.44 -6.64
N LYS A 560 -35.37 -8.31 -6.24
CA LYS A 560 -35.45 -7.04 -6.99
C LYS A 560 -34.96 -7.17 -8.43
N PHE A 561 -33.86 -7.91 -8.65
CA PHE A 561 -33.38 -8.20 -9.99
C PHE A 561 -34.38 -9.02 -10.80
N CYS A 562 -34.97 -10.07 -10.21
CA CYS A 562 -35.96 -10.91 -10.88
C CYS A 562 -37.27 -10.15 -11.18
N ASP A 563 -37.67 -9.22 -10.33
CA ASP A 563 -38.81 -8.33 -10.59
C ASP A 563 -38.56 -7.40 -11.78
N ALA A 564 -37.37 -6.78 -11.84
CA ALA A 564 -36.97 -5.99 -12.99
C ALA A 564 -36.91 -6.84 -14.27
N LEU A 565 -36.36 -8.06 -14.17
CA LEU A 565 -36.31 -9.02 -15.29
C LEU A 565 -37.72 -9.38 -15.80
N LYS A 566 -38.69 -9.55 -14.89
CA LYS A 566 -40.09 -9.84 -15.23
C LYS A 566 -40.79 -8.67 -15.92
N GLN A 567 -40.41 -7.43 -15.58
CA GLN A 567 -40.97 -6.22 -16.20
C GLN A 567 -40.40 -5.98 -17.60
N ASP A 568 -39.10 -6.26 -17.79
CA ASP A 568 -38.41 -5.97 -19.05
C ASP A 568 -38.48 -7.10 -20.09
N LEU A 569 -38.77 -8.35 -19.69
CA LEU A 569 -38.83 -9.50 -20.60
C LEU A 569 -40.25 -10.05 -20.81
N PRO A 570 -40.57 -10.55 -22.02
CA PRO A 570 -41.77 -11.35 -22.24
C PRO A 570 -41.85 -12.56 -21.30
N THR A 571 -43.07 -12.96 -20.91
CA THR A 571 -43.30 -14.05 -19.94
C THR A 571 -42.56 -15.35 -20.28
N ALA A 572 -42.50 -15.73 -21.55
CA ALA A 572 -41.78 -16.94 -21.99
C ALA A 572 -40.24 -16.81 -21.82
N GLU A 573 -39.68 -15.64 -22.12
CA GLU A 573 -38.26 -15.36 -21.96
C GLU A 573 -37.87 -15.26 -20.49
N TYR A 574 -38.72 -14.62 -19.67
CA TYR A 574 -38.56 -14.56 -18.22
C TYR A 574 -38.49 -15.96 -17.60
N LYS A 575 -39.44 -16.86 -17.91
CA LYS A 575 -39.42 -18.26 -17.44
C LYS A 575 -38.12 -18.95 -17.80
N THR A 576 -37.67 -18.80 -19.04
CA THR A 576 -36.43 -19.41 -19.54
C THR A 576 -35.21 -18.84 -18.83
N ALA A 577 -35.16 -17.52 -18.60
CA ALA A 577 -34.05 -16.86 -17.92
C ALA A 577 -33.95 -17.29 -16.45
N VAL A 578 -35.08 -17.34 -15.73
CA VAL A 578 -35.13 -17.80 -14.33
C VAL A 578 -34.77 -19.28 -14.21
N GLU A 579 -35.27 -20.14 -15.09
CA GLU A 579 -34.90 -21.56 -15.09
C GLU A 579 -33.39 -21.76 -15.33
N LYS A 580 -32.81 -21.03 -16.29
CA LYS A 580 -31.36 -21.06 -16.54
C LYS A 580 -30.57 -20.55 -15.34
N ALA A 581 -30.99 -19.45 -14.73
CA ALA A 581 -30.36 -18.89 -13.53
C ALA A 581 -30.39 -19.88 -12.36
N HIS A 582 -31.56 -20.46 -12.07
CA HIS A 582 -31.73 -21.45 -11.00
C HIS A 582 -30.81 -22.66 -11.21
N ARG A 583 -30.74 -23.21 -12.42
CA ARG A 583 -29.80 -24.31 -12.75
C ARG A 583 -28.33 -23.87 -12.61
N ARG A 584 -27.99 -22.63 -12.98
CA ARG A 584 -26.63 -22.11 -12.95
C ARG A 584 -26.09 -21.94 -11.53
N PHE A 585 -26.92 -21.48 -10.61
CA PHE A 585 -26.55 -21.28 -9.20
C PHE A 585 -26.83 -22.50 -8.33
N HIS A 586 -27.20 -23.65 -8.91
CA HIS A 586 -27.38 -24.87 -8.13
C HIS A 586 -26.04 -25.35 -7.55
N PRO A 587 -25.93 -25.65 -6.24
CA PRO A 587 -24.68 -26.07 -5.61
C PRO A 587 -24.05 -27.28 -6.30
N ASP A 588 -24.86 -28.28 -6.65
CA ASP A 588 -24.37 -29.47 -7.36
C ASP A 588 -23.74 -29.15 -8.72
N LYS A 589 -24.25 -28.13 -9.43
CA LYS A 589 -23.68 -27.73 -10.74
C LYS A 589 -22.32 -27.06 -10.58
N TRP A 590 -22.12 -26.28 -9.52
CA TRP A 590 -20.82 -25.69 -9.20
C TRP A 590 -19.80 -26.75 -8.81
N ARG A 591 -20.22 -27.72 -7.98
CA ARG A 591 -19.40 -28.87 -7.59
C ARG A 591 -19.03 -29.76 -8.77
N SER A 592 -20.00 -30.11 -9.62
CA SER A 592 -19.75 -30.97 -10.79
C SER A 592 -18.82 -30.32 -11.81
N ARG A 593 -18.79 -28.99 -11.88
CA ARG A 593 -17.88 -28.22 -12.74
C ARG A 593 -16.53 -27.93 -12.08
N GLY A 594 -16.34 -28.26 -10.80
CA GLY A 594 -15.11 -27.97 -10.06
C GLY A 594 -14.78 -26.47 -9.98
N LEU A 595 -15.77 -25.58 -10.09
CA LEU A 595 -15.52 -24.13 -10.20
C LEU A 595 -14.72 -23.59 -9.02
N LEU A 596 -15.09 -24.00 -7.81
CA LEU A 596 -14.46 -23.58 -6.55
C LEU A 596 -13.09 -24.23 -6.32
N ALA A 597 -12.77 -25.33 -6.99
CA ALA A 597 -11.46 -26.00 -6.87
C ALA A 597 -10.32 -25.17 -7.47
N THR A 598 -10.65 -24.20 -8.33
CA THR A 598 -9.69 -23.30 -8.98
C THR A 598 -9.27 -22.12 -8.10
N VAL A 599 -9.99 -21.87 -7.00
CA VAL A 599 -9.73 -20.79 -6.05
C VAL A 599 -8.82 -21.35 -4.95
N LEU A 600 -7.56 -20.94 -4.88
CA LEU A 600 -6.62 -21.41 -3.85
C LEU A 600 -6.81 -20.74 -2.49
N ASP A 601 -7.39 -19.54 -2.48
CA ASP A 601 -7.76 -18.83 -1.24
C ASP A 601 -9.03 -19.45 -0.63
N GLU A 602 -8.88 -20.08 0.54
CA GLU A 602 -9.96 -20.79 1.22
C GLU A 602 -11.07 -19.84 1.72
N ASP A 603 -10.72 -18.62 2.14
CA ASP A 603 -11.68 -17.63 2.61
C ASP A 603 -12.48 -17.05 1.45
N LEU A 604 -11.84 -16.81 0.31
CA LEU A 604 -12.54 -16.42 -0.92
C LEU A 604 -13.45 -17.55 -1.41
N ARG A 605 -12.96 -18.79 -1.42
CA ARG A 605 -13.73 -19.98 -1.83
C ARG A 605 -15.00 -20.12 -1.02
N LYS A 606 -14.89 -20.03 0.31
CA LYS A 606 -16.03 -20.11 1.24
C LYS A 606 -17.04 -19.01 0.97
N ARG A 607 -16.59 -17.75 0.82
CA ARG A 607 -17.47 -16.61 0.52
C ARG A 607 -18.20 -16.76 -0.82
N LEU A 608 -17.54 -17.32 -1.84
CA LEU A 608 -18.17 -17.62 -3.12
C LEU A 608 -19.25 -18.71 -2.99
N GLU A 609 -18.99 -19.78 -2.24
CA GLU A 609 -19.98 -20.83 -1.98
C GLU A 609 -21.19 -20.29 -1.22
N ASP A 610 -20.96 -19.51 -0.16
CA ASP A 610 -22.03 -18.90 0.65
C ASP A 610 -22.90 -17.95 -0.19
N ALA A 611 -22.29 -17.06 -0.99
CA ALA A 611 -23.03 -16.18 -1.89
C ALA A 611 -23.79 -16.95 -2.97
N GLY A 612 -23.19 -18.02 -3.52
CA GLY A 612 -23.86 -18.92 -4.46
C GLY A 612 -25.09 -19.60 -3.85
N ASN A 613 -24.99 -20.04 -2.60
CA ASN A 613 -26.08 -20.65 -1.84
C ASN A 613 -27.22 -19.65 -1.59
N ILE A 614 -26.92 -18.41 -1.20
CA ILE A 614 -27.93 -17.34 -1.03
C ILE A 614 -28.72 -17.15 -2.32
N VAL A 615 -28.02 -17.00 -3.46
CA VAL A 615 -28.66 -16.82 -4.76
C VAL A 615 -29.50 -18.04 -5.16
N SER A 616 -28.99 -19.25 -4.93
CA SER A 616 -29.72 -20.50 -5.20
C SER A 616 -31.03 -20.58 -4.43
N GLN A 617 -30.97 -20.30 -3.13
CA GLN A 617 -32.13 -20.33 -2.24
C GLN A 617 -33.15 -19.27 -2.63
N ALA A 618 -32.71 -18.05 -2.95
CA ALA A 618 -33.58 -16.96 -3.40
C ALA A 618 -34.27 -17.26 -4.75
N LEU A 619 -33.56 -17.90 -5.68
CA LEU A 619 -34.10 -18.27 -7.00
C LEU A 619 -35.11 -19.41 -6.95
N THR A 620 -35.03 -20.29 -5.95
CA THR A 620 -35.89 -21.49 -5.84
C THR A 620 -37.40 -21.16 -5.83
N PRO A 621 -37.92 -20.30 -4.92
CA PRO A 621 -39.34 -19.95 -4.92
C PRO A 621 -39.75 -19.16 -6.19
N ILE A 622 -38.89 -18.30 -6.71
CA ILE A 622 -39.15 -17.51 -7.93
C ILE A 622 -39.30 -18.45 -9.16
N TRP A 623 -38.45 -19.47 -9.26
CA TRP A 623 -38.53 -20.49 -10.30
C TRP A 623 -39.81 -21.33 -10.19
N GLN A 624 -40.21 -21.74 -8.98
CA GLN A 624 -41.47 -22.47 -8.78
C GLN A 624 -42.69 -21.63 -9.19
N ALA A 625 -42.71 -20.34 -8.84
CA ALA A 625 -43.76 -19.42 -9.22
C ALA A 625 -43.81 -19.18 -10.74
N SER A 626 -42.65 -19.03 -11.39
CA SER A 626 -42.60 -18.80 -12.84
C SER A 626 -43.08 -20.00 -13.66
N ARG A 627 -42.99 -21.22 -13.13
CA ARG A 627 -43.57 -22.43 -13.77
C ARG A 627 -45.10 -22.48 -13.73
N SER A 628 -45.72 -21.74 -12.82
CA SER A 628 -47.18 -21.70 -12.62
C SER A 628 -47.86 -20.53 -13.32
N MET A 629 -47.09 -19.49 -13.69
CA MET A 629 -47.48 -18.52 -14.72
C MET A 629 -47.55 -19.21 -16.08
#